data_AF-A0A480K3Z4-F1
#
_entry.id   AF-A0A480K3Z4-F1
#
_cell.length_a   1.000
_cell.length_b   1.000
_cell.length_c   1.000
_cell.angle_alpha   90.00
_cell.angle_beta   90.00
_cell.angle_gamma   90.00
#
_symmetry.space_group_name_H-M   'P 1'
#
loop_
_entity.id
_entity.type
_entity.pdbx_description
1 polymer ?
#
loop_
_entity_poly.entity_id
_entity_poly.type
_entity_poly.pdbx_seq_one_letter_code
_entity_poly.pdbx_strand_id
1 'polypeptide(L)'
;MRDGLVIPLVELSAKQVAFHIPFEVVEKVYPPVPEQLQLRIAFWSFPENEEDIRLYSCLANGSADEFQRGDQLFRMRAVKDPLQIGFHLSATVVPPQMVPPKGAYNVAVMFDRCRVTSCSCTCGAGAKWCTHVVALCLFRIHNASAVCLRAPVSESLSRLQRDQLQKFAQYLISELPQQILPTAQRLLDELLSSQSTAINTVCGAPDPTAGPSASDQSTWYLDESTLTDNIKKTLHKFCGPSPVVFSDVNSMYLSSTEPPAAAEWACLLRPLRGREPEGVWNLLSIVREMFKRRDSNAAPLLEILTDQCLTYEQITGWWYSVRTSASHSSASGHTGRSNGQSEVAAHACAHTVEAGSAGPCAQPPAPPGTVCAAAPVAAEGDRECEAGTAQEDPGAALPWLPAGGGGLLLQLGRGLPASWCHLQRH
;
A
#
# COMPACT_ATOMS: atom_id res chain seq x y z
N MET A 1 -3.86 23.11 -15.96
CA MET A 1 -4.89 24.12 -15.69
C MET A 1 -5.53 24.50 -17.02
N ARG A 2 -6.81 24.17 -17.25
CA ARG A 2 -7.58 24.71 -18.38
C ARG A 2 -8.56 25.73 -17.80
N ASP A 3 -8.36 26.97 -18.22
CA ASP A 3 -9.25 28.13 -18.23
C ASP A 3 -10.58 28.04 -17.47
N GLY A 4 -10.68 28.83 -16.39
CA GLY A 4 -11.90 29.57 -15.98
C GLY A 4 -13.19 28.83 -15.64
N LEU A 5 -13.28 27.52 -15.84
CA LEU A 5 -14.48 26.73 -15.54
C LEU A 5 -14.43 26.29 -14.08
N VAL A 6 -15.29 26.87 -13.26
CA VAL A 6 -15.52 26.42 -11.88
C VAL A 6 -15.94 24.96 -11.93
N ILE A 7 -15.16 24.08 -11.29
CA ILE A 7 -15.50 22.67 -11.18
C ILE A 7 -16.85 22.57 -10.44
N PRO A 8 -17.87 21.90 -11.01
CA PRO A 8 -19.17 21.77 -10.36
C PRO A 8 -19.04 21.17 -8.96
N LEU A 9 -19.85 21.64 -8.01
CA LEU A 9 -19.83 21.14 -6.62
C LEU A 9 -19.94 19.61 -6.57
N VAL A 10 -20.78 19.03 -7.44
CA VAL A 10 -20.96 17.58 -7.53
C VAL A 10 -19.68 16.82 -7.91
N GLU A 11 -18.80 17.41 -8.73
CA GLU A 11 -17.50 16.81 -9.05
C GLU A 11 -16.54 16.90 -7.87
N LEU A 12 -16.50 18.05 -7.18
CA LEU A 12 -15.68 18.23 -5.97
C LEU A 12 -16.13 17.29 -4.85
N SER A 13 -17.44 17.16 -4.64
CA SER A 13 -18.02 16.23 -3.67
C SER A 13 -17.71 14.78 -4.03
N ALA A 14 -17.88 14.39 -5.30
CA ALA A 14 -17.55 13.04 -5.75
C ALA A 14 -16.06 12.73 -5.55
N LYS A 15 -15.16 13.68 -5.81
CA LYS A 15 -13.73 13.54 -5.56
C LYS A 15 -13.42 13.36 -4.07
N GLN A 16 -14.07 14.13 -3.20
CA GLN A 16 -13.88 14.01 -1.75
C GLN A 16 -14.41 12.69 -1.20
N VAL A 17 -15.57 12.24 -1.68
CA VAL A 17 -16.15 10.92 -1.34
C VAL A 17 -15.22 9.82 -1.81
N ALA A 18 -14.80 9.86 -3.08
CA ALA A 18 -13.89 8.90 -3.67
C ALA A 18 -12.61 8.76 -2.85
N PHE A 19 -12.03 9.84 -2.34
CA PHE A 19 -10.77 9.77 -1.58
C PHE A 19 -10.90 9.24 -0.14
N HIS A 20 -12.04 9.45 0.53
CA HIS A 20 -12.15 9.16 1.97
C HIS A 20 -13.13 8.06 2.34
N ILE A 21 -14.16 7.83 1.54
CA ILE A 21 -15.31 7.01 1.92
C ILE A 21 -15.37 5.78 1.00
N PRO A 22 -15.33 4.56 1.54
CA PRO A 22 -15.51 3.35 0.73
C PRO A 22 -16.93 3.35 0.15
N PHE A 23 -17.05 2.88 -1.10
CA PHE A 23 -18.31 2.99 -1.84
C PHE A 23 -19.46 2.22 -1.18
N GLU A 24 -19.19 1.08 -0.56
CA GLU A 24 -20.19 0.31 0.20
C GLU A 24 -20.90 1.16 1.28
N VAL A 25 -20.20 2.11 1.91
CA VAL A 25 -20.82 3.01 2.88
C VAL A 25 -21.79 3.95 2.18
N VAL A 26 -21.42 4.48 1.01
CA VAL A 26 -22.29 5.38 0.22
C VAL A 26 -23.59 4.66 -0.17
N GLU A 27 -23.49 3.40 -0.59
CA GLU A 27 -24.65 2.58 -0.95
C GLU A 27 -25.60 2.32 0.22
N LYS A 28 -25.07 2.20 1.45
CA LYS A 28 -25.86 1.93 2.66
C LYS A 28 -26.63 3.14 3.19
N VAL A 29 -26.15 4.37 2.98
CA VAL A 29 -26.80 5.55 3.58
C VAL A 29 -28.11 5.93 2.86
N TYR A 30 -28.09 6.01 1.53
CA TYR A 30 -29.27 6.41 0.73
C TYR A 30 -29.39 5.61 -0.58
N PRO A 31 -29.88 4.36 -0.52
CA PRO A 31 -30.19 3.57 -1.71
C PRO A 31 -31.54 4.00 -2.35
N PRO A 32 -31.67 3.96 -3.69
CA PRO A 32 -30.63 3.65 -4.67
C PRO A 32 -29.74 4.87 -4.95
N VAL A 33 -28.41 4.66 -4.98
CA VAL A 33 -27.47 5.70 -5.38
C VAL A 33 -27.63 5.95 -6.89
N PRO A 34 -27.92 7.18 -7.35
CA PRO A 34 -28.07 7.45 -8.78
C PRO A 34 -26.83 7.02 -9.59
N GLU A 35 -27.05 6.32 -10.71
CA GLU A 35 -25.97 5.78 -11.57
C GLU A 35 -24.92 6.85 -11.94
N GLN A 36 -25.35 8.09 -12.23
CA GLN A 36 -24.44 9.19 -12.53
C GLN A 36 -23.50 9.55 -11.38
N LEU A 37 -23.93 9.41 -10.12
CA LEU A 37 -23.07 9.63 -8.95
C LEU A 37 -22.13 8.44 -8.74
N GLN A 38 -22.59 7.21 -8.95
CA GLN A 38 -21.74 6.02 -8.89
C GLN A 38 -20.58 6.13 -9.88
N LEU A 39 -20.88 6.49 -11.14
CA LEU A 39 -19.89 6.70 -12.19
C LEU A 39 -18.87 7.78 -11.79
N ARG A 40 -19.31 8.90 -11.22
CA ARG A 40 -18.42 9.97 -10.77
C ARG A 40 -17.50 9.53 -9.63
N ILE A 41 -18.04 8.85 -8.62
CA ILE A 41 -17.25 8.35 -7.50
C ILE A 41 -16.21 7.34 -8.01
N ALA A 42 -16.63 6.37 -8.82
CA ALA A 42 -15.74 5.39 -9.45
C ALA A 42 -14.65 6.05 -10.32
N PHE A 43 -15.00 7.11 -11.06
CA PHE A 43 -14.05 7.86 -11.88
C PHE A 43 -12.93 8.51 -11.05
N TRP A 44 -13.30 9.18 -9.95
CA TRP A 44 -12.35 9.89 -9.08
C TRP A 44 -11.62 8.97 -8.10
N SER A 45 -12.04 7.70 -7.97
CA SER A 45 -11.42 6.74 -7.05
C SER A 45 -10.11 6.14 -7.58
N PHE A 46 -9.77 6.36 -8.86
CA PHE A 46 -8.49 5.94 -9.43
C PHE A 46 -7.38 6.95 -9.09
N PRO A 47 -6.16 6.52 -8.72
CA PRO A 47 -5.05 7.44 -8.44
C PRO A 47 -4.69 8.33 -9.63
N GLU A 48 -4.51 9.63 -9.38
CA GLU A 48 -4.14 10.61 -10.40
C GLU A 48 -2.62 10.81 -10.53
N ASN A 49 -1.84 10.38 -9.54
CA ASN A 49 -0.42 10.68 -9.44
C ASN A 49 0.45 9.54 -9.98
N GLU A 50 1.18 9.83 -11.06
CA GLU A 50 2.07 8.87 -11.71
C GLU A 50 3.29 8.50 -10.86
N GLU A 51 3.73 9.40 -9.97
CA GLU A 51 4.88 9.13 -9.10
C GLU A 51 4.59 8.01 -8.09
N ASP A 52 3.32 7.81 -7.72
CA ASP A 52 2.94 6.69 -6.87
C ASP A 52 2.98 5.37 -7.66
N ILE A 53 2.56 5.37 -8.94
CA ILE A 53 2.73 4.22 -9.84
C ILE A 53 4.22 3.89 -10.02
N ARG A 54 5.07 4.91 -10.17
CA ARG A 54 6.52 4.75 -10.23
C ARG A 54 7.08 4.15 -8.95
N LEU A 55 6.68 4.67 -7.80
CA LEU A 55 7.15 4.20 -6.50
C LEU A 55 6.83 2.71 -6.29
N TYR A 56 5.57 2.31 -6.47
CA TYR A 56 5.15 0.92 -6.21
C TYR A 56 5.69 -0.07 -7.25
N SER A 57 5.81 0.33 -8.51
CA SER A 57 6.48 -0.50 -9.51
C SER A 57 7.99 -0.66 -9.21
N CYS A 58 8.66 0.38 -8.72
CA CYS A 58 10.06 0.28 -8.30
C CYS A 58 10.22 -0.62 -7.07
N LEU A 59 9.37 -0.48 -6.05
CA LEU A 59 9.41 -1.30 -4.84
C LEU A 59 9.19 -2.80 -5.14
N ALA A 60 8.26 -3.12 -6.04
CA ALA A 60 7.95 -4.50 -6.40
C ALA A 60 9.08 -5.19 -7.19
N ASN A 61 9.84 -4.44 -7.98
CA ASN A 61 10.83 -4.99 -8.91
C ASN A 61 12.30 -4.73 -8.51
N GLY A 62 12.55 -3.80 -7.59
CA GLY A 62 13.90 -3.38 -7.19
C GLY A 62 14.61 -2.48 -8.20
N SER A 63 13.96 -2.08 -9.30
CA SER A 63 14.49 -1.15 -10.30
C SER A 63 13.38 -0.32 -10.96
N ALA A 64 13.77 0.76 -11.65
CA ALA A 64 12.83 1.61 -12.40
C ALA A 64 12.52 1.09 -13.82
N ASP A 65 13.06 -0.06 -14.22
CA ASP A 65 13.03 -0.53 -15.61
C ASP A 65 11.60 -0.89 -16.07
N GLU A 66 10.82 -1.51 -15.18
CA GLU A 66 9.42 -1.85 -15.46
C GLU A 66 8.58 -0.59 -15.66
N PHE A 67 8.86 0.48 -14.89
CA PHE A 67 8.19 1.76 -15.05
C PHE A 67 8.51 2.39 -16.41
N GLN A 68 9.80 2.47 -16.76
CA GLN A 68 10.26 3.06 -18.01
C GLN A 68 9.71 2.32 -19.24
N ARG A 69 9.72 1.00 -19.22
CA ARG A 69 9.12 0.20 -20.29
C ARG A 69 7.60 0.34 -20.34
N GLY A 70 6.93 0.45 -19.19
CA GLY A 70 5.50 0.75 -19.12
C GLY A 70 5.13 2.10 -19.75
N ASP A 71 5.89 3.15 -19.44
CA ASP A 71 5.75 4.48 -20.07
C ASP A 71 5.99 4.41 -21.58
N GLN A 72 6.98 3.63 -22.04
CA GLN A 72 7.20 3.41 -23.47
C GLN A 72 5.97 2.74 -24.13
N LEU A 73 5.40 1.69 -23.53
CA LEU A 73 4.20 1.03 -24.04
C LEU A 73 3.00 1.99 -24.11
N PHE A 74 2.82 2.83 -23.08
CA PHE A 74 1.82 3.89 -23.07
C PHE A 74 2.01 4.86 -24.24
N ARG A 75 3.23 5.39 -24.44
CA ARG A 75 3.56 6.32 -25.54
C ARG A 75 3.34 5.70 -26.92
N MET A 76 3.61 4.41 -27.06
CA MET A 76 3.38 3.65 -28.30
C MET A 76 1.91 3.26 -28.52
N ARG A 77 0.99 3.70 -27.65
CA ARG A 77 -0.45 3.38 -27.70
C ARG A 77 -0.72 1.86 -27.72
N ALA A 78 0.05 1.10 -26.95
CA ALA A 78 -0.06 -0.35 -26.86
C ALA A 78 -1.30 -0.82 -26.08
N VAL A 79 -1.89 0.03 -25.24
CA VAL A 79 -3.12 -0.27 -24.48
C VAL A 79 -4.33 -0.20 -25.41
N LYS A 80 -5.09 -1.29 -25.50
CA LYS A 80 -6.30 -1.48 -26.31
C LYS A 80 -7.49 -1.80 -25.42
N ASP A 81 -8.66 -1.37 -25.86
CA ASP A 81 -9.97 -1.66 -25.26
C ASP A 81 -10.04 -1.41 -23.74
N PRO A 82 -9.65 -0.21 -23.26
CA PRO A 82 -9.70 0.11 -21.84
C PRO A 82 -11.16 0.23 -21.38
N LEU A 83 -11.51 -0.57 -20.37
CA LEU A 83 -12.84 -0.64 -19.78
C LEU A 83 -12.74 -0.53 -18.25
N GLN A 84 -13.47 0.41 -17.67
CA GLN A 84 -13.62 0.53 -16.24
C GLN A 84 -15.07 0.19 -15.87
N ILE A 85 -15.26 -0.83 -15.04
CA ILE A 85 -16.56 -1.21 -14.47
C ILE A 85 -16.45 -0.97 -12.97
N GLY A 86 -17.13 0.06 -12.48
CA GLY A 86 -16.98 0.53 -11.10
C GLY A 86 -15.51 0.74 -10.74
N PHE A 87 -15.02 -0.06 -9.81
CA PHE A 87 -13.68 -0.01 -9.21
C PHE A 87 -12.68 -1.01 -9.83
N HIS A 88 -13.06 -1.62 -10.97
CA HIS A 88 -12.23 -2.56 -11.73
C HIS A 88 -11.88 -1.96 -13.08
N LEU A 89 -10.59 -1.74 -13.34
CA LEU A 89 -10.06 -1.28 -14.64
C LEU A 89 -9.42 -2.46 -15.38
N SER A 90 -9.81 -2.70 -16.62
CA SER A 90 -9.17 -3.70 -17.49
C SER A 90 -8.84 -3.17 -18.87
N ALA A 91 -7.86 -3.80 -19.51
CA ALA A 91 -7.50 -3.55 -20.89
C ALA A 91 -6.69 -4.73 -21.45
N THR A 92 -6.48 -4.72 -22.77
CA THR A 92 -5.52 -5.61 -23.44
C THR A 92 -4.30 -4.79 -23.88
N VAL A 93 -3.10 -5.18 -23.46
CA VAL A 93 -1.86 -4.52 -23.86
C VAL A 93 -1.18 -5.34 -24.94
N VAL A 94 -0.93 -4.71 -26.09
CA VAL A 94 -0.31 -5.33 -27.27
C VAL A 94 1.00 -4.63 -27.61
N PRO A 95 2.16 -5.15 -27.16
CA PRO A 95 3.45 -4.58 -27.48
C PRO A 95 3.73 -4.62 -29.01
N PRO A 96 4.31 -3.55 -29.58
CA PRO A 96 4.46 -3.42 -31.03
C PRO A 96 5.46 -4.39 -31.70
N GLN A 97 6.27 -5.14 -30.93
CA GLN A 97 7.30 -6.04 -31.46
C GLN A 97 6.92 -7.55 -31.48
N MET A 98 5.64 -7.92 -31.38
CA MET A 98 5.25 -9.35 -31.43
C MET A 98 4.16 -9.63 -32.48
N VAL A 99 4.38 -10.69 -33.27
CA VAL A 99 3.38 -11.26 -34.18
C VAL A 99 2.28 -11.93 -33.35
N PRO A 100 0.97 -11.68 -33.56
CA PRO A 100 -0.12 -12.37 -32.87
C PRO A 100 -0.04 -13.89 -33.14
N PRO A 101 -0.24 -14.80 -32.15
CA PRO A 101 -1.15 -14.71 -31.00
C PRO A 101 -0.47 -14.73 -29.61
N LYS A 102 0.86 -14.59 -29.52
CA LYS A 102 1.62 -14.61 -28.26
C LYS A 102 1.98 -13.22 -27.69
N GLY A 103 1.33 -12.17 -28.18
CA GLY A 103 1.70 -10.76 -27.91
C GLY A 103 0.59 -9.86 -27.38
N ALA A 104 -0.49 -10.41 -26.84
CA ALA A 104 -1.56 -9.65 -26.21
C ALA A 104 -1.72 -10.10 -24.75
N TYR A 105 -1.69 -9.14 -23.83
CA TYR A 105 -1.79 -9.42 -22.41
C TYR A 105 -3.03 -8.76 -21.83
N ASN A 106 -3.88 -9.55 -21.18
CA ASN A 106 -5.01 -9.03 -20.45
C ASN A 106 -4.51 -8.54 -19.10
N VAL A 107 -4.85 -7.29 -18.78
CA VAL A 107 -4.43 -6.59 -17.58
C VAL A 107 -5.68 -6.13 -16.85
N ALA A 108 -5.71 -6.33 -15.54
CA ALA A 108 -6.75 -5.84 -14.66
C ALA A 108 -6.13 -5.20 -13.41
N VAL A 109 -6.72 -4.09 -12.97
CA VAL A 109 -6.31 -3.31 -11.82
C VAL A 109 -7.55 -3.00 -10.99
N MET A 110 -7.52 -3.36 -9.72
CA MET A 110 -8.51 -2.93 -8.74
C MET A 110 -7.99 -1.71 -8.01
N PHE A 111 -8.89 -0.79 -7.67
CA PHE A 111 -8.51 0.42 -6.97
C PHE A 111 -9.63 0.88 -6.04
N ASP A 112 -9.24 1.63 -5.01
CA ASP A 112 -10.14 2.19 -4.03
C ASP A 112 -9.48 3.37 -3.34
N ARG A 113 -10.25 4.41 -3.04
CA ARG A 113 -9.76 5.60 -2.32
C ARG A 113 -8.46 6.18 -2.86
N CYS A 114 -8.38 6.27 -4.18
CA CYS A 114 -7.24 6.78 -4.94
C CYS A 114 -5.97 5.93 -4.77
N ARG A 115 -6.10 4.62 -4.53
CA ARG A 115 -4.99 3.66 -4.40
C ARG A 115 -5.28 2.44 -5.24
N VAL A 116 -4.26 1.91 -5.91
CA VAL A 116 -4.36 0.59 -6.54
C VAL A 116 -4.27 -0.48 -5.45
N THR A 117 -5.30 -1.31 -5.32
CA THR A 117 -5.42 -2.32 -4.25
C THR A 117 -5.06 -3.73 -4.73
N SER A 118 -5.16 -4.01 -6.03
CA SER A 118 -4.63 -5.24 -6.62
C SER A 118 -4.35 -5.10 -8.11
N CYS A 119 -3.47 -5.97 -8.62
CA CYS A 119 -3.07 -6.02 -10.02
C CYS A 119 -3.06 -7.46 -10.52
N SER A 120 -3.50 -7.69 -11.75
CA SER A 120 -3.45 -8.98 -12.43
C SER A 120 -3.05 -8.80 -13.89
N CYS A 121 -2.18 -9.66 -14.39
CA CYS A 121 -1.74 -9.64 -15.78
C CYS A 121 -1.42 -11.05 -16.28
N THR A 122 -1.80 -11.35 -17.52
CA THR A 122 -1.54 -12.66 -18.16
C THR A 122 -0.12 -12.80 -18.73
N CYS A 123 0.79 -11.87 -18.46
CA CYS A 123 2.17 -11.91 -19.00
C CYS A 123 3.08 -12.94 -18.32
N GLY A 124 2.64 -13.56 -17.22
CA GLY A 124 3.44 -14.55 -16.49
C GLY A 124 4.67 -13.98 -15.79
N ALA A 125 4.78 -12.65 -15.67
CA ALA A 125 5.83 -12.02 -14.88
C ALA A 125 5.71 -12.42 -13.41
N GLY A 126 6.85 -12.65 -12.75
CA GLY A 126 6.88 -12.99 -11.33
C GLY A 126 6.40 -11.85 -10.43
N ALA A 127 6.74 -10.60 -10.78
CA ALA A 127 6.29 -9.41 -10.08
C ALA A 127 4.90 -8.97 -10.53
N LYS A 128 4.07 -8.55 -9.58
CA LYS A 128 2.69 -8.13 -9.84
C LYS A 128 2.57 -6.77 -10.52
N TRP A 129 3.53 -5.87 -10.27
CA TRP A 129 3.64 -4.57 -10.95
C TRP A 129 4.52 -4.68 -12.20
N CYS A 130 4.00 -5.33 -13.24
CA CYS A 130 4.72 -5.46 -14.50
C CYS A 130 4.52 -4.24 -15.42
N THR A 131 5.31 -4.16 -16.48
CA THR A 131 5.24 -3.13 -17.54
C THR A 131 3.83 -2.89 -18.08
N HIS A 132 3.02 -3.96 -18.23
CA HIS A 132 1.66 -3.87 -18.76
C HIS A 132 0.69 -3.23 -17.77
N VAL A 133 0.83 -3.53 -16.47
CA VAL A 133 0.08 -2.88 -15.39
C VAL A 133 0.43 -1.40 -15.33
N VAL A 134 1.72 -1.06 -15.37
CA VAL A 134 2.17 0.33 -15.40
C VAL A 134 1.58 1.06 -16.61
N ALA A 135 1.65 0.47 -17.81
CA ALA A 135 1.12 1.06 -19.03
C ALA A 135 -0.38 1.36 -18.94
N LEU A 136 -1.17 0.44 -18.35
CA LEU A 136 -2.60 0.64 -18.13
C LEU A 136 -2.86 1.77 -17.12
N CYS A 137 -2.13 1.82 -16.00
CA CYS A 137 -2.27 2.89 -15.02
C CYS A 137 -1.94 4.27 -15.63
N LEU A 138 -0.82 4.38 -16.35
CA LEU A 138 -0.43 5.61 -17.04
C LEU A 138 -1.47 6.00 -18.09
N PHE A 139 -2.00 5.05 -18.86
CA PHE A 139 -3.08 5.31 -19.81
C PHE A 139 -4.31 5.90 -19.11
N ARG A 140 -4.72 5.33 -17.97
CA ARG A 140 -5.89 5.80 -17.22
C ARG A 140 -5.68 7.19 -16.60
N ILE A 141 -4.47 7.54 -16.19
CA ILE A 141 -4.12 8.87 -15.65
C ILE A 141 -4.17 9.91 -16.76
N HIS A 142 -3.48 9.67 -17.87
CA HIS A 142 -3.35 10.65 -18.96
C HIS A 142 -4.59 10.77 -19.84
N ASN A 143 -5.31 9.67 -20.06
CA ASN A 143 -6.45 9.59 -20.97
C ASN A 143 -7.74 9.14 -20.26
N ALA A 144 -7.99 9.68 -19.06
CA ALA A 144 -9.14 9.30 -18.22
C ALA A 144 -10.49 9.31 -18.97
N SER A 145 -10.73 10.30 -19.84
CA SER A 145 -11.97 10.42 -20.61
C SER A 145 -12.10 9.44 -21.78
N ALA A 146 -11.01 8.80 -22.20
CA ALA A 146 -11.00 7.81 -23.28
C ALA A 146 -11.36 6.40 -22.79
N VAL A 147 -11.38 6.18 -21.47
CA VAL A 147 -11.75 4.90 -20.86
C VAL A 147 -13.27 4.77 -20.83
N CYS A 148 -13.79 3.65 -21.34
CA CYS A 148 -15.22 3.37 -21.24
C CYS A 148 -15.57 3.10 -19.77
N LEU A 149 -16.43 3.92 -19.19
CA LEU A 149 -16.82 3.79 -17.78
C LEU A 149 -18.25 3.23 -17.68
N ARG A 150 -18.44 2.22 -16.81
CA ARG A 150 -19.73 1.63 -16.47
C ARG A 150 -19.89 1.53 -14.96
N ALA A 151 -21.14 1.51 -14.51
CA ALA A 151 -21.48 1.22 -13.12
C ALA A 151 -21.09 -0.24 -12.78
N PRO A 152 -20.97 -0.59 -11.48
CA PRO A 152 -20.76 -1.97 -11.05
C PRO A 152 -21.75 -2.95 -11.70
N VAL A 153 -21.32 -4.20 -11.86
CA VAL A 153 -22.13 -5.25 -12.52
C VAL A 153 -23.44 -5.47 -11.77
N SER A 154 -23.44 -5.36 -10.44
CA SER A 154 -24.63 -5.45 -9.58
C SER A 154 -25.75 -4.49 -10.01
N GLU A 155 -25.41 -3.26 -10.43
CA GLU A 155 -26.36 -2.26 -10.91
C GLU A 155 -27.00 -2.67 -12.25
N SER A 156 -26.27 -3.40 -13.09
CA SER A 156 -26.84 -3.94 -14.32
C SER A 156 -27.72 -5.15 -14.03
N LEU A 157 -27.29 -6.04 -13.13
CA LEU A 157 -28.05 -7.23 -12.74
C LEU A 157 -29.36 -6.89 -12.02
N SER A 158 -29.38 -5.86 -11.18
CA SER A 158 -30.58 -5.41 -10.44
C SER A 158 -31.68 -4.88 -11.36
N ARG A 159 -31.31 -4.36 -12.53
CA ARG A 159 -32.23 -3.83 -13.55
C ARG A 159 -32.85 -4.92 -14.44
N LEU A 160 -32.29 -6.13 -14.46
CA LEU A 160 -32.76 -7.22 -15.33
C LEU A 160 -33.98 -7.93 -14.73
N GLN A 161 -34.96 -8.22 -15.58
CA GLN A 161 -36.10 -9.07 -15.23
C GLN A 161 -35.69 -10.55 -15.16
N ARG A 162 -36.51 -11.40 -14.53
CA ARG A 162 -36.21 -12.82 -14.33
C ARG A 162 -35.91 -13.56 -15.65
N ASP A 163 -36.65 -13.30 -16.71
CA ASP A 163 -36.44 -13.92 -18.03
C ASP A 163 -35.13 -13.43 -18.68
N GLN A 164 -34.78 -12.15 -18.49
CA GLN A 164 -33.53 -11.58 -18.99
C GLN A 164 -32.31 -12.09 -18.21
N LEU A 165 -32.43 -12.25 -16.89
CA LEU A 165 -31.40 -12.90 -16.05
C LEU A 165 -31.18 -14.36 -16.47
N GLN A 166 -32.26 -15.09 -16.76
CA GLN A 166 -32.15 -16.46 -17.26
C GLN A 166 -31.45 -16.51 -18.62
N LYS A 167 -31.80 -15.61 -19.55
CA LYS A 167 -31.11 -15.49 -20.84
C LYS A 167 -29.64 -15.15 -20.61
N PHE A 168 -29.33 -14.15 -19.79
CA PHE A 168 -27.95 -13.76 -19.46
C PHE A 168 -27.13 -14.96 -18.96
N ALA A 169 -27.67 -15.73 -18.01
CA ALA A 169 -27.00 -16.92 -17.49
C ALA A 169 -26.78 -17.99 -18.58
N GLN A 170 -27.79 -18.25 -19.41
CA GLN A 170 -27.69 -19.22 -20.51
C GLN A 170 -26.66 -18.81 -21.56
N TYR A 171 -26.65 -17.54 -21.97
CA TYR A 171 -25.68 -17.00 -22.92
C TYR A 171 -24.27 -17.00 -22.33
N LEU A 172 -24.11 -16.67 -21.04
CA LEU A 172 -22.81 -16.72 -20.37
C LEU A 172 -22.22 -18.14 -20.35
N ILE A 173 -23.05 -19.15 -20.08
CA ILE A 173 -22.65 -20.57 -20.14
C ILE A 173 -22.31 -20.98 -21.57
N SER A 174 -23.06 -20.53 -22.57
CA SER A 174 -22.80 -20.89 -23.98
C SER A 174 -21.52 -20.27 -24.54
N GLU A 175 -21.15 -19.07 -24.10
CA GLU A 175 -19.94 -18.37 -24.55
C GLU A 175 -18.66 -18.98 -23.93
N LEU A 176 -18.72 -19.44 -22.68
CA LEU A 176 -17.55 -19.94 -21.94
C LEU A 176 -17.81 -21.31 -21.27
N PRO A 177 -18.20 -22.35 -22.03
CA PRO A 177 -18.64 -23.62 -21.45
C PRO A 177 -17.52 -24.32 -20.68
N GLN A 178 -16.28 -24.31 -21.18
CA GLN A 178 -15.17 -25.01 -20.52
C GLN A 178 -14.76 -24.34 -19.20
N GLN A 179 -14.88 -23.01 -19.09
CA GLN A 179 -14.44 -22.27 -17.91
C GLN A 179 -15.52 -22.18 -16.84
N ILE A 180 -16.79 -22.02 -17.25
CA ILE A 180 -17.89 -21.69 -16.34
C ILE A 180 -18.73 -22.92 -16.00
N LEU A 181 -18.89 -23.91 -16.89
CA LEU A 181 -19.84 -25.01 -16.69
C LEU A 181 -19.59 -25.81 -15.39
N PRO A 182 -18.36 -26.24 -15.05
CA PRO A 182 -18.13 -26.98 -13.80
C PRO A 182 -18.49 -26.15 -12.56
N THR A 183 -18.15 -24.86 -12.58
CA THR A 183 -18.45 -23.94 -11.48
C THR A 183 -19.94 -23.63 -11.39
N ALA A 184 -20.60 -23.40 -12.51
CA ALA A 184 -22.03 -23.13 -12.60
C ALA A 184 -22.84 -24.34 -12.11
N GLN A 185 -22.48 -25.56 -12.49
CA GLN A 185 -23.16 -26.77 -12.02
C GLN A 185 -23.04 -26.91 -10.51
N ARG A 186 -21.85 -26.72 -9.94
CA ARG A 186 -21.65 -26.74 -8.49
C ARG A 186 -22.55 -25.71 -7.77
N LEU A 187 -22.63 -24.49 -8.28
CA LEU A 187 -23.48 -23.44 -7.70
C LEU A 187 -24.98 -23.76 -7.82
N LEU A 188 -25.40 -24.36 -8.95
CA LEU A 188 -26.79 -24.81 -9.15
C LEU A 188 -27.14 -25.95 -8.18
N ASP A 189 -26.24 -26.92 -8.00
CA ASP A 189 -26.44 -28.02 -7.06
C ASP A 189 -26.56 -27.48 -5.61
N GLU A 190 -25.74 -26.50 -5.22
CA GLU A 190 -25.82 -25.85 -3.90
C GLU A 190 -27.15 -25.10 -3.70
N LEU A 191 -27.64 -24.38 -4.72
CA LEU A 191 -28.90 -23.64 -4.70
C LEU A 191 -30.14 -24.54 -4.67
N LEU A 192 -30.12 -25.64 -5.44
CA LEU A 192 -31.22 -26.59 -5.55
C LEU A 192 -31.20 -27.66 -4.45
N SER A 193 -30.12 -27.73 -3.66
CA SER A 193 -30.02 -28.67 -2.55
C SER A 193 -31.07 -28.41 -1.48
N SER A 194 -31.58 -29.48 -0.88
CA SER A 194 -32.58 -29.40 0.20
C SER A 194 -31.99 -28.89 1.52
N GLN A 195 -30.66 -28.78 1.63
CA GLN A 195 -29.95 -28.30 2.81
C GLN A 195 -29.65 -26.80 2.63
N SER A 196 -29.82 -26.00 3.69
CA SER A 196 -29.48 -24.57 3.62
C SER A 196 -27.96 -24.38 3.51
N THR A 197 -27.48 -24.19 2.29
CA THR A 197 -26.09 -23.83 1.97
C THR A 197 -25.84 -22.34 2.19
N ALA A 198 -24.58 -21.92 2.28
CA ALA A 198 -24.22 -20.51 2.51
C ALA A 198 -24.76 -19.56 1.43
N ILE A 199 -24.93 -20.05 0.20
CA ILE A 199 -25.52 -19.27 -0.91
C ILE A 199 -27.02 -18.99 -0.69
N ASN A 200 -27.72 -19.86 0.04
CA ASN A 200 -29.14 -19.71 0.35
C ASN A 200 -29.42 -18.79 1.55
N THR A 201 -28.39 -18.45 2.33
CA THR A 201 -28.51 -17.58 3.51
C THR A 201 -28.11 -16.13 3.25
N VAL A 202 -27.45 -15.86 2.11
CA VAL A 202 -26.99 -14.53 1.72
C VAL A 202 -27.83 -13.96 0.57
N CYS A 203 -27.90 -12.64 0.47
CA CYS A 203 -28.65 -11.95 -0.60
C CYS A 203 -27.98 -12.08 -1.98
N GLY A 204 -26.70 -12.41 -2.04
CA GLY A 204 -25.93 -12.59 -3.26
C GLY A 204 -24.43 -12.69 -2.97
N ALA A 205 -23.65 -13.07 -3.97
CA ALA A 205 -22.20 -12.98 -3.91
C ALA A 205 -21.75 -11.50 -3.94
N PRO A 206 -20.61 -11.15 -3.30
CA PRO A 206 -20.06 -9.81 -3.39
C PRO A 206 -19.69 -9.48 -4.84
N ASP A 207 -20.08 -8.31 -5.33
CA ASP A 207 -19.75 -7.87 -6.68
C ASP A 207 -18.26 -7.45 -6.75
N PRO A 208 -17.43 -8.14 -7.56
CA PRO A 208 -16.01 -7.80 -7.68
C PRO A 208 -15.76 -6.41 -8.28
N THR A 209 -16.76 -5.75 -8.85
CA THR A 209 -16.65 -4.42 -9.47
C THR A 209 -17.21 -3.28 -8.59
N ALA A 210 -17.87 -3.61 -7.47
CA ALA A 210 -18.43 -2.63 -6.53
C ALA A 210 -17.38 -2.00 -5.60
N GLY A 211 -16.15 -2.50 -5.64
CA GLY A 211 -15.04 -2.03 -4.81
C GLY A 211 -14.88 -2.82 -3.51
N PRO A 212 -13.84 -2.51 -2.72
CA PRO A 212 -13.57 -3.18 -1.45
C PRO A 212 -14.63 -2.88 -0.39
N SER A 213 -14.66 -3.71 0.65
CA SER A 213 -15.60 -3.55 1.74
C SER A 213 -15.28 -2.35 2.63
N ALA A 214 -16.25 -1.89 3.41
CA ALA A 214 -16.11 -0.83 4.38
C ALA A 214 -15.12 -1.18 5.50
N SER A 215 -14.95 -2.46 5.82
CA SER A 215 -13.96 -2.97 6.77
C SER A 215 -12.54 -2.99 6.21
N ASP A 216 -12.39 -3.00 4.88
CA ASP A 216 -11.07 -3.06 4.27
C ASP A 216 -10.37 -1.71 4.36
N GLN A 217 -9.13 -1.74 4.84
CA GLN A 217 -8.26 -0.58 4.81
C GLN A 217 -7.74 -0.39 3.38
N SER A 218 -7.96 0.79 2.78
CA SER A 218 -7.37 1.09 1.47
C SER A 218 -5.87 1.29 1.61
N THR A 219 -5.11 0.28 1.24
CA THR A 219 -3.65 0.32 1.17
C THR A 219 -3.22 0.12 -0.27
N TRP A 220 -2.10 0.73 -0.64
CA TRP A 220 -1.52 0.47 -1.95
C TRP A 220 -1.04 -0.97 -2.05
N TYR A 221 -1.21 -1.57 -3.22
CA TYR A 221 -0.84 -2.95 -3.43
C TYR A 221 0.67 -3.15 -3.37
N LEU A 222 1.11 -3.92 -2.37
CA LEU A 222 2.49 -4.28 -2.15
C LEU A 222 2.56 -5.78 -1.91
N ASP A 223 3.34 -6.49 -2.73
CA ASP A 223 3.58 -7.92 -2.52
C ASP A 223 4.72 -8.10 -1.52
N GLU A 224 4.35 -8.25 -0.25
CA GLU A 224 5.29 -8.40 0.87
C GLU A 224 6.25 -9.58 0.68
N SER A 225 5.79 -10.66 0.05
CA SER A 225 6.61 -11.87 -0.15
C SER A 225 7.76 -11.61 -1.12
N THR A 226 7.44 -11.08 -2.30
CA THR A 226 8.43 -10.71 -3.33
C THR A 226 9.37 -9.61 -2.81
N LEU A 227 8.84 -8.63 -2.09
CA LEU A 227 9.63 -7.56 -1.48
C LEU A 227 10.63 -8.11 -0.46
N THR A 228 10.18 -8.99 0.44
CA THR A 228 11.03 -9.63 1.45
C THR A 228 12.17 -10.39 0.77
N ASP A 229 11.90 -11.14 -0.29
CA ASP A 229 12.92 -11.87 -1.03
C ASP A 229 13.91 -10.94 -1.74
N ASN A 230 13.45 -9.79 -2.27
CA ASN A 230 14.32 -8.79 -2.87
C ASN A 230 15.23 -8.11 -1.83
N ILE A 231 14.69 -7.81 -0.64
CA ILE A 231 15.48 -7.28 0.48
C ILE A 231 16.51 -8.31 0.93
N LYS A 232 16.12 -9.58 1.11
CA LYS A 232 17.04 -10.69 1.42
C LYS A 232 18.17 -10.79 0.42
N LYS A 233 17.88 -10.74 -0.88
CA LYS A 233 18.91 -10.77 -1.94
C LYS A 233 19.85 -9.56 -1.87
N THR A 234 19.33 -8.39 -1.53
CA THR A 234 20.10 -7.15 -1.39
C THR A 234 21.04 -7.23 -0.20
N LEU A 235 20.54 -7.66 0.97
CA LEU A 235 21.34 -7.88 2.18
C LEU A 235 22.37 -8.98 1.98
N HIS A 236 22.01 -10.08 1.31
CA HIS A 236 22.95 -11.16 1.01
C HIS A 236 24.11 -10.70 0.12
N LYS A 237 23.84 -9.90 -0.92
CA LYS A 237 24.88 -9.32 -1.78
C LYS A 237 25.81 -8.38 -1.00
N PHE A 238 25.25 -7.65 -0.04
CA PHE A 238 26.01 -6.72 0.81
C PHE A 238 26.89 -7.46 1.84
N CYS A 239 26.39 -8.54 2.44
CA CYS A 239 27.12 -9.35 3.41
C CYS A 239 28.12 -10.32 2.76
N GLY A 240 27.91 -10.68 1.48
CA GLY A 240 28.75 -11.60 0.73
C GLY A 240 30.10 -11.02 0.31
N PRO A 241 31.11 -11.87 0.04
CA PRO A 241 32.37 -11.42 -0.53
C PRO A 241 32.15 -10.91 -1.96
N SER A 242 32.31 -9.60 -2.17
CA SER A 242 32.21 -9.00 -3.50
C SER A 242 33.37 -9.48 -4.41
N PRO A 243 33.13 -9.82 -5.68
CA PRO A 243 34.20 -10.20 -6.61
C PRO A 243 35.19 -9.05 -6.77
N VAL A 244 36.48 -9.35 -6.63
CA VAL A 244 37.54 -8.36 -6.85
C VAL A 244 37.59 -8.05 -8.34
N VAL A 245 36.97 -6.95 -8.75
CA VAL A 245 37.08 -6.44 -10.12
C VAL A 245 38.36 -5.62 -10.20
N PHE A 246 39.41 -6.20 -10.78
CA PHE A 246 40.62 -5.47 -11.14
C PHE A 246 40.30 -4.57 -12.34
N SER A 247 40.32 -3.25 -12.12
CA SER A 247 40.08 -2.27 -13.19
C SER A 247 41.19 -2.24 -14.24
N ASP A 248 42.39 -2.69 -13.88
CA ASP A 248 43.57 -2.64 -14.73
C ASP A 248 44.33 -3.97 -14.70
N VAL A 249 44.81 -4.40 -15.86
CA VAL A 249 45.66 -5.59 -16.04
C VAL A 249 46.93 -5.49 -15.17
N ASN A 250 47.38 -4.27 -14.87
CA ASN A 250 48.53 -4.00 -14.02
C ASN A 250 48.29 -4.38 -12.54
N SER A 251 47.04 -4.30 -12.08
CA SER A 251 46.64 -4.68 -10.71
C SER A 251 46.64 -6.20 -10.52
N MET A 252 46.51 -6.97 -11.61
CA MET A 252 46.60 -8.43 -11.59
C MET A 252 48.07 -8.90 -11.42
N TYR A 253 49.01 -8.18 -12.04
CA TYR A 253 50.47 -8.46 -11.94
C TYR A 253 51.09 -8.05 -10.60
N LEU A 254 50.55 -7.04 -9.91
CA LEU A 254 51.03 -6.53 -8.62
C LEU A 254 50.37 -7.19 -7.39
N SER A 255 49.40 -8.09 -7.60
CA SER A 255 48.63 -8.75 -6.55
C SER A 255 49.46 -9.59 -5.55
N SER A 256 50.74 -9.84 -5.84
CA SER A 256 51.67 -10.51 -4.92
C SER A 256 52.28 -9.58 -3.87
N THR A 257 52.15 -8.25 -4.02
CA THR A 257 52.81 -7.26 -3.16
C THR A 257 52.01 -5.96 -3.01
N GLU A 258 50.69 -6.01 -2.95
CA GLU A 258 49.95 -4.84 -2.49
C GLU A 258 50.22 -4.65 -0.99
N PRO A 259 50.73 -3.49 -0.52
CA PRO A 259 50.98 -3.27 0.89
C PRO A 259 49.68 -3.49 1.69
N PRO A 260 49.71 -4.18 2.84
CA PRO A 260 48.52 -4.42 3.67
C PRO A 260 47.74 -3.14 3.96
N ALA A 261 48.44 -2.03 4.18
CA ALA A 261 47.85 -0.72 4.35
C ALA A 261 47.06 -0.26 3.11
N ALA A 262 47.54 -0.48 1.88
CA ALA A 262 46.82 -0.10 0.66
C ALA A 262 45.54 -0.94 0.46
N ALA A 263 45.60 -2.23 0.78
CA ALA A 263 44.41 -3.11 0.78
C ALA A 263 43.39 -2.70 1.85
N GLU A 264 43.84 -2.34 3.05
CA GLU A 264 43.02 -1.76 4.11
C GLU A 264 42.39 -0.43 3.67
N TRP A 265 43.16 0.50 3.13
CA TRP A 265 42.66 1.77 2.59
C TRP A 265 41.63 1.58 1.46
N ALA A 266 41.87 0.63 0.56
CA ALA A 266 40.92 0.28 -0.49
C ALA A 266 39.61 -0.31 0.08
N CYS A 267 39.70 -1.11 1.15
CA CYS A 267 38.54 -1.63 1.87
C CYS A 267 37.79 -0.52 2.64
N LEU A 268 38.51 0.44 3.22
CA LEU A 268 37.93 1.59 3.93
C LEU A 268 37.18 2.54 2.99
N LEU A 269 37.72 2.76 1.79
CA LEU A 269 37.10 3.63 0.79
C LEU A 269 36.00 2.93 -0.02
N ARG A 270 35.85 1.60 0.10
CA ARG A 270 34.93 0.80 -0.73
C ARG A 270 33.45 1.14 -0.50
N PRO A 271 32.92 1.24 0.74
CA PRO A 271 31.52 1.66 0.96
C PRO A 271 31.27 3.13 0.59
N LEU A 272 32.29 3.99 0.74
CA LEU A 272 32.22 5.41 0.34
C LEU A 272 32.22 5.60 -1.19
N ARG A 273 32.92 4.72 -1.94
CA ARG A 273 32.99 4.75 -3.41
C ARG A 273 31.84 3.99 -4.08
N GLY A 274 31.38 2.90 -3.47
CA GLY A 274 30.30 2.04 -3.99
C GLY A 274 28.90 2.37 -3.46
N ARG A 275 28.79 3.35 -2.54
CA ARG A 275 27.55 3.71 -1.82
C ARG A 275 26.87 2.54 -1.09
N GLU A 276 27.58 1.45 -0.79
CA GLU A 276 26.98 0.26 -0.21
C GLU A 276 26.60 0.46 1.28
N PRO A 277 25.38 0.08 1.71
CA PRO A 277 24.30 -0.53 0.93
C PRO A 277 23.31 0.50 0.35
N GLU A 278 23.53 0.98 -0.89
CA GLU A 278 22.72 2.04 -1.53
C GLU A 278 21.25 1.62 -1.60
N GLY A 279 21.00 0.33 -1.87
CA GLY A 279 19.65 -0.24 -1.87
C GLY A 279 18.93 -0.10 -0.53
N VAL A 280 19.60 -0.39 0.59
CA VAL A 280 19.00 -0.27 1.93
C VAL A 280 18.77 1.20 2.29
N TRP A 281 19.73 2.08 1.96
CA TRP A 281 19.57 3.53 2.16
C TRP A 281 18.43 4.13 1.34
N ASN A 282 18.28 3.68 0.09
CA ASN A 282 17.18 4.09 -0.77
C ASN A 282 15.84 3.63 -0.21
N LEU A 283 15.75 2.38 0.28
CA LEU A 283 14.55 1.85 0.93
C LEU A 283 14.20 2.64 2.20
N LEU A 284 15.18 2.95 3.06
CA LEU A 284 14.95 3.79 4.25
C LEU A 284 14.51 5.22 3.88
N SER A 285 15.09 5.80 2.82
CA SER A 285 14.64 7.11 2.33
C SER A 285 13.21 7.05 1.76
N ILE A 286 12.85 5.96 1.09
CA ILE A 286 11.47 5.71 0.63
C ILE A 286 10.53 5.59 1.82
N VAL A 287 10.85 4.77 2.82
CA VAL A 287 10.06 4.63 4.06
C VAL A 287 9.83 6.00 4.71
N ARG A 288 10.87 6.83 4.83
CA ARG A 288 10.76 8.18 5.39
C ARG A 288 9.81 9.06 4.58
N GLU A 289 9.90 9.02 3.25
CA GLU A 289 9.00 9.77 2.37
C GLU A 289 7.55 9.23 2.45
N MET A 290 7.38 7.92 2.57
CA MET A 290 6.07 7.28 2.76
C MET A 290 5.41 7.72 4.08
N PHE A 291 6.17 7.80 5.18
CA PHE A 291 5.67 8.37 6.44
C PHE A 291 5.24 9.84 6.29
N LYS A 292 6.02 10.64 5.56
CA LYS A 292 5.69 12.05 5.28
C LYS A 292 4.38 12.18 4.48
N ARG A 293 4.11 11.24 3.56
CA ARG A 293 2.88 11.16 2.77
C ARG A 293 1.72 10.48 3.51
N ARG A 294 1.91 10.02 4.75
CA ARG A 294 0.95 9.23 5.53
C ARG A 294 0.50 7.95 4.81
N ASP A 295 1.44 7.30 4.12
CA ASP A 295 1.21 6.01 3.50
C ASP A 295 1.17 4.91 4.58
N SER A 296 0.15 4.05 4.53
CA SER A 296 -0.03 2.94 5.46
C SER A 296 1.06 1.87 5.32
N ASN A 297 1.69 1.75 4.14
CA ASN A 297 2.72 0.75 3.89
C ASN A 297 4.08 1.14 4.44
N ALA A 298 4.25 2.36 4.95
CA ALA A 298 5.52 2.82 5.53
C ALA A 298 5.96 1.96 6.72
N ALA A 299 5.03 1.67 7.64
CA ALA A 299 5.32 0.87 8.84
C ALA A 299 5.59 -0.61 8.51
N PRO A 300 4.74 -1.32 7.73
CA PRO A 300 5.03 -2.69 7.30
C PRO A 300 6.35 -2.81 6.52
N LEU A 301 6.67 -1.86 5.63
CA LEU A 301 7.94 -1.86 4.90
C LEU A 301 9.14 -1.71 5.84
N LEU A 302 9.04 -0.83 6.84
CA LEU A 302 10.07 -0.67 7.86
C LEU A 302 10.24 -1.95 8.68
N GLU A 303 9.13 -2.57 9.09
CA GLU A 303 9.12 -3.82 9.85
C GLU A 303 9.83 -4.94 9.07
N ILE A 304 9.44 -5.16 7.80
CA ILE A 304 10.09 -6.13 6.91
C ILE A 304 11.58 -5.84 6.81
N LEU A 305 11.97 -4.58 6.60
CA LEU A 305 13.38 -4.21 6.47
C LEU A 305 14.15 -4.49 7.77
N THR A 306 13.59 -4.15 8.93
CA THR A 306 14.22 -4.40 10.23
C THR A 306 14.32 -5.87 10.56
N ASP A 307 13.28 -6.66 10.30
CA ASP A 307 13.25 -8.11 10.53
C ASP A 307 14.32 -8.81 9.67
N GLN A 308 14.43 -8.42 8.40
CA GLN A 308 15.46 -8.94 7.52
C GLN A 308 16.87 -8.56 7.96
N CYS A 309 17.09 -7.32 8.42
CA CYS A 309 18.39 -6.93 8.99
C CYS A 309 18.75 -7.74 10.24
N LEU A 310 17.79 -8.00 11.14
CA LEU A 310 18.01 -8.77 12.37
C LEU A 310 18.27 -10.26 12.09
N THR A 311 17.69 -10.81 11.02
CA THR A 311 17.90 -12.20 10.60
C THR A 311 19.35 -12.45 10.15
N TYR A 312 20.06 -11.44 9.63
CA TYR A 312 21.46 -11.57 9.23
C TYR A 312 22.39 -11.31 10.42
N GLU A 313 22.89 -12.37 11.07
CA GLU A 313 23.80 -12.30 12.24
C GLU A 313 25.00 -11.38 12.01
N GLN A 314 25.52 -11.33 10.79
CA GLN A 314 26.66 -10.49 10.43
C GLN A 314 26.35 -8.98 10.58
N ILE A 315 25.15 -8.55 10.19
CA ILE A 315 24.70 -7.14 10.33
C ILE A 315 24.55 -6.79 11.80
N THR A 316 23.95 -7.69 12.58
CA THR A 316 23.77 -7.53 14.03
C THR A 316 25.11 -7.48 14.76
N GLY A 317 26.05 -8.38 14.41
CA GLY A 317 27.40 -8.41 14.98
C GLY A 317 28.22 -7.16 14.63
N TRP A 318 28.07 -6.66 13.40
CA TRP A 318 28.65 -5.40 12.95
C TRP A 318 28.11 -4.20 13.73
N TRP A 319 26.80 -4.09 13.89
CA TRP A 319 26.16 -3.04 14.68
C TRP A 319 26.63 -3.05 16.14
N TYR A 320 26.63 -4.24 16.77
CA TYR A 320 27.08 -4.44 18.15
C TYR A 320 28.55 -4.04 18.33
N SER A 321 29.42 -4.48 17.42
CA SER A 321 30.86 -4.19 17.47
C SER A 321 31.12 -2.69 17.36
N VAL A 322 30.45 -1.96 16.47
CA VAL A 322 30.64 -0.51 16.33
C VAL A 322 30.15 0.24 17.57
N ARG A 323 28.97 -0.11 18.09
CA ARG A 323 28.39 0.54 19.29
C ARG A 323 29.24 0.30 20.56
N THR A 324 29.77 -0.90 20.73
CA THR A 324 30.63 -1.24 21.87
C THR A 324 32.06 -0.71 21.71
N SER A 325 32.61 -0.70 20.50
CA SER A 325 33.96 -0.17 20.22
C SER A 325 34.04 1.36 20.28
N ALA A 326 32.95 2.07 19.90
CA ALA A 326 32.86 3.53 20.07
C ALA A 326 32.94 3.96 21.55
N SER A 327 32.56 3.06 22.48
CA SER A 327 32.62 3.29 23.92
C SER A 327 34.02 3.06 24.53
N HIS A 328 34.96 2.46 23.79
CA HIS A 328 36.31 2.09 24.26
C HIS A 328 37.45 2.66 23.41
N SER A 329 37.22 3.79 22.72
CA SER A 329 38.29 4.53 22.05
C SER A 329 39.13 5.38 23.04
N SER A 330 39.54 4.76 24.14
CA SER A 330 40.70 5.20 24.90
C SER A 330 41.50 3.96 25.34
N ALA A 331 42.69 3.83 24.72
CA ALA A 331 43.76 2.90 25.05
C ALA A 331 43.51 1.40 24.80
N SER A 332 44.16 0.85 23.77
CA SER A 332 45.31 -0.06 23.94
C SER A 332 45.64 -0.78 22.62
N GLY A 333 46.94 -0.98 22.38
CA GLY A 333 47.49 -1.46 21.11
C GLY A 333 47.26 -2.94 20.81
N HIS A 334 47.53 -3.26 19.53
CA HIS A 334 47.78 -4.56 18.93
C HIS A 334 47.19 -5.81 19.60
N THR A 335 46.15 -6.38 19.00
CA THR A 335 46.17 -7.72 18.39
C THR A 335 44.81 -8.01 17.74
N GLY A 336 44.83 -8.47 16.48
CA GLY A 336 43.62 -8.89 15.78
C GLY A 336 43.77 -8.64 14.29
N ARG A 337 44.08 -9.70 13.54
CA ARG A 337 44.09 -9.69 12.07
C ARG A 337 42.62 -9.71 11.62
N SER A 338 41.89 -8.62 11.82
CA SER A 338 40.53 -8.44 11.31
C SER A 338 40.61 -8.04 9.84
N ASN A 339 39.77 -8.66 9.02
CA ASN A 339 39.66 -8.33 7.60
C ASN A 339 39.13 -6.89 7.50
N GLY A 340 39.94 -5.90 7.08
CA GLY A 340 39.55 -4.47 7.05
C GLY A 340 38.29 -4.15 6.23
N GLN A 341 37.83 -5.11 5.41
CA GLN A 341 36.55 -5.12 4.72
C GLN A 341 35.33 -5.22 5.68
N SER A 342 35.50 -5.85 6.85
CA SER A 342 34.46 -6.04 7.87
C SER A 342 34.22 -4.81 8.74
N GLU A 343 35.24 -3.99 9.00
CA GLU A 343 35.11 -2.81 9.89
C GLU A 343 34.32 -1.67 9.25
N VAL A 344 34.43 -1.49 7.93
CA VAL A 344 33.72 -0.39 7.24
C VAL A 344 32.32 -0.76 6.84
N ALA A 345 32.12 -2.02 6.44
CA ALA A 345 30.78 -2.60 6.37
C ALA A 345 30.08 -2.50 7.73
N ALA A 346 30.82 -2.65 8.83
CA ALA A 346 30.27 -2.47 10.17
C ALA A 346 29.86 -1.04 10.50
N HIS A 347 30.71 -0.03 10.20
CA HIS A 347 30.33 1.37 10.39
C HIS A 347 29.16 1.80 9.49
N ALA A 348 29.09 1.31 8.24
CA ALA A 348 27.96 1.54 7.35
C ALA A 348 26.66 0.90 7.88
N CYS A 349 26.74 -0.34 8.38
CA CYS A 349 25.61 -1.00 9.05
C CYS A 349 25.15 -0.29 10.31
N ALA A 350 26.08 0.16 11.15
CA ALA A 350 25.75 0.90 12.37
C ALA A 350 24.87 2.12 12.06
N HIS A 351 25.23 2.88 11.02
CA HIS A 351 24.47 4.04 10.58
C HIS A 351 23.07 3.65 10.04
N THR A 352 22.94 2.53 9.30
CA THR A 352 21.63 2.07 8.77
C THR A 352 20.63 1.76 9.88
N VAL A 353 21.07 1.12 10.96
CA VAL A 353 20.22 0.76 12.10
C VAL A 353 19.89 1.99 12.96
N GLU A 354 20.79 2.98 13.05
CA GLU A 354 20.50 4.25 13.72
C GLU A 354 19.46 5.10 12.97
N ALA A 355 19.53 5.13 11.64
CA ALA A 355 18.51 5.80 10.82
C ALA A 355 17.12 5.13 10.94
N GLY A 356 17.06 3.81 11.19
CA GLY A 356 15.81 3.09 11.45
C GLY A 356 15.22 3.30 12.85
N SER A 357 16.06 3.59 13.85
CA SER A 357 15.62 3.88 15.23
C SER A 357 15.24 5.35 15.46
N ALA A 358 15.67 6.26 14.58
CA ALA A 358 15.19 7.64 14.51
C ALA A 358 13.82 7.75 13.80
N GLY A 359 12.81 7.03 14.29
CA GLY A 359 11.42 7.34 13.98
C GLY A 359 11.02 8.71 14.57
N PRO A 360 10.03 9.42 14.00
CA PRO A 360 9.60 10.68 14.55
C PRO A 360 8.92 10.42 15.91
N CYS A 361 9.63 10.65 17.00
CA CYS A 361 9.00 11.00 18.27
C CYS A 361 8.30 12.36 18.07
N ALA A 362 7.11 12.33 17.44
CA ALA A 362 6.17 13.41 17.49
C ALA A 362 5.54 13.39 18.90
N GLN A 363 6.23 13.98 19.87
CA GLN A 363 5.55 14.48 21.06
C GLN A 363 4.59 15.59 20.61
N PRO A 364 3.30 15.57 21.02
CA PRO A 364 2.43 16.71 20.78
C PRO A 364 2.97 17.92 21.57
N PRO A 365 2.90 19.15 21.03
CA PRO A 365 3.33 20.32 21.79
C PRO A 365 2.41 20.51 23.00
N ALA A 366 3.00 20.58 24.20
CA ALA A 366 2.28 20.97 25.40
C ALA A 366 1.80 22.43 25.26
N PRO A 367 0.58 22.77 25.75
CA PRO A 367 0.11 24.15 25.73
C PRO A 367 0.94 25.03 26.68
N PRO A 368 1.15 26.32 26.36
CA PRO A 368 1.96 27.20 27.17
C PRO A 368 1.16 27.62 28.40
N GLY A 369 1.65 27.29 29.58
CA GLY A 369 1.12 27.88 30.81
C GLY A 369 1.14 26.98 32.03
N THR A 370 2.31 26.49 32.44
CA THR A 370 2.51 26.20 33.87
C THR A 370 3.96 26.43 34.25
N VAL A 371 4.14 27.41 35.12
CA VAL A 371 5.40 27.86 35.70
C VAL A 371 6.00 26.74 36.55
N CYS A 372 7.31 26.52 36.41
CA CYS A 372 8.09 25.65 37.29
C CYS A 372 7.98 26.10 38.75
N ALA A 373 7.70 25.15 39.65
CA ALA A 373 8.06 25.27 41.06
C ALA A 373 8.67 23.95 41.53
N ALA A 374 9.71 24.11 42.35
CA ALA A 374 10.67 23.11 42.80
C ALA A 374 10.08 21.92 43.58
N ALA A 375 10.85 20.84 43.61
CA ALA A 375 10.78 19.74 44.59
C ALA A 375 11.07 20.28 46.03
N PRO A 376 11.05 19.46 47.12
CA PRO A 376 10.73 18.03 47.27
C PRO A 376 9.80 17.75 48.48
N VAL A 377 9.56 16.46 48.81
CA VAL A 377 9.68 15.85 50.17
C VAL A 377 8.78 14.59 50.28
N ALA A 378 9.38 13.54 50.84
CA ALA A 378 8.84 12.22 51.11
C ALA A 378 7.76 12.18 52.20
N ALA A 379 6.89 11.16 52.16
CA ALA A 379 6.39 10.48 53.36
C ALA A 379 5.68 9.15 53.01
N GLU A 380 5.89 8.18 53.89
CA GLU A 380 5.34 6.83 54.01
C GLU A 380 3.80 6.71 53.98
N GLY A 381 3.32 5.48 53.76
CA GLY A 381 2.03 5.05 54.31
C GLY A 381 1.37 3.86 53.63
N ASP A 382 1.60 2.66 54.15
CA ASP A 382 0.81 1.44 53.94
C ASP A 382 -0.71 1.65 54.14
N ARG A 383 -1.54 0.92 53.38
CA ARG A 383 -2.59 0.03 53.91
C ARG A 383 -3.39 -0.69 52.81
N GLU A 384 -3.58 -1.97 53.06
CA GLU A 384 -4.42 -2.93 52.35
C GLU A 384 -5.94 -2.74 52.58
N CYS A 385 -6.69 -3.48 51.75
CA CYS A 385 -7.96 -4.17 52.02
C CYS A 385 -9.30 -3.59 51.49
N GLU A 386 -9.81 -4.34 50.51
CA GLU A 386 -11.10 -5.03 50.49
C GLU A 386 -12.36 -4.43 49.81
N ALA A 387 -12.76 -5.21 48.80
CA ALA A 387 -14.08 -5.61 48.29
C ALA A 387 -15.37 -5.09 48.95
N GLY A 388 -16.36 -4.82 48.09
CA GLY A 388 -17.78 -4.74 48.43
C GLY A 388 -18.65 -4.89 47.19
N THR A 389 -19.42 -5.97 47.15
CA THR A 389 -20.35 -6.45 46.10
C THR A 389 -21.76 -5.84 46.19
N ALA A 390 -22.56 -6.15 45.14
CA ALA A 390 -24.04 -6.16 45.04
C ALA A 390 -24.72 -4.86 44.56
N GLN A 391 -25.85 -4.82 43.84
CA GLN A 391 -26.66 -5.67 42.93
C GLN A 391 -28.07 -5.01 42.90
N GLU A 392 -28.79 -5.14 41.76
CA GLU A 392 -30.26 -5.03 41.57
C GLU A 392 -30.98 -3.67 41.35
N ASP A 393 -31.21 -3.32 40.06
CA ASP A 393 -32.47 -3.42 39.24
C ASP A 393 -33.85 -2.82 39.74
N PRO A 394 -34.93 -2.73 38.93
CA PRO A 394 -35.30 -1.60 38.03
C PRO A 394 -36.76 -1.08 38.22
N GLY A 395 -37.24 -0.11 37.40
CA GLY A 395 -38.70 0.14 37.30
C GLY A 395 -39.22 1.38 36.54
N ALA A 396 -39.98 1.10 35.47
CA ALA A 396 -41.30 1.67 35.12
C ALA A 396 -41.49 2.87 34.14
N ALA A 397 -42.15 2.53 33.02
CA ALA A 397 -43.41 3.08 32.48
C ALA A 397 -43.45 4.34 31.56
N LEU A 398 -43.86 4.06 30.31
CA LEU A 398 -44.61 4.88 29.30
C LEU A 398 -46.01 5.29 29.84
N PRO A 399 -46.91 6.12 29.21
CA PRO A 399 -47.25 6.10 27.75
C PRO A 399 -47.98 7.31 27.04
N TRP A 400 -48.24 7.13 25.73
CA TRP A 400 -49.25 7.73 24.78
C TRP A 400 -49.03 9.05 23.96
N LEU A 401 -49.41 8.90 22.67
CA LEU A 401 -49.55 9.78 21.46
C LEU A 401 -50.73 10.82 21.54
N PRO A 402 -51.11 11.65 20.52
CA PRO A 402 -50.81 11.66 19.06
C PRO A 402 -50.68 13.05 18.32
N ALA A 403 -50.43 12.95 16.99
CA ALA A 403 -50.92 13.80 15.89
C ALA A 403 -50.06 14.96 15.30
N GLY A 404 -49.76 14.86 14.00
CA GLY A 404 -50.10 15.91 13.03
C GLY A 404 -49.00 16.85 12.48
N GLY A 405 -48.30 16.39 11.42
CA GLY A 405 -47.97 17.12 10.19
C GLY A 405 -47.41 18.56 10.18
N GLY A 406 -46.18 18.69 9.66
CA GLY A 406 -45.75 19.83 8.82
C GLY A 406 -44.48 20.57 9.27
N GLY A 407 -43.42 20.51 8.44
CA GLY A 407 -42.32 21.50 8.45
C GLY A 407 -40.92 20.93 8.71
N LEU A 408 -40.29 20.39 7.66
CA LEU A 408 -38.85 20.06 7.62
C LEU A 408 -38.02 21.34 7.39
N LEU A 409 -37.38 21.86 8.44
CA LEU A 409 -36.13 22.60 8.37
C LEU A 409 -35.53 22.70 9.77
N LEU A 410 -34.24 22.34 9.88
CA LEU A 410 -33.36 22.43 11.06
C LEU A 410 -33.50 21.29 12.09
N GLN A 411 -32.75 20.19 11.89
CA GLN A 411 -32.09 19.44 12.97
C GLN A 411 -31.17 18.34 12.41
N LEU A 412 -29.93 18.72 12.07
CA LEU A 412 -28.80 17.79 12.06
C LEU A 412 -27.62 18.54 12.69
N GLY A 413 -27.48 18.37 13.99
CA GLY A 413 -26.46 19.02 14.79
C GLY A 413 -26.47 18.48 16.20
N ARG A 414 -25.97 17.24 16.38
CA ARG A 414 -25.41 16.72 17.63
C ARG A 414 -24.81 15.33 17.38
N GLY A 415 -23.49 15.24 17.41
CA GLY A 415 -22.77 13.98 17.31
C GLY A 415 -21.35 14.08 16.72
N LEU A 416 -20.56 15.09 17.10
CA LEU A 416 -19.12 15.10 16.85
C LEU A 416 -18.38 15.53 18.13
N PRO A 417 -17.29 14.86 18.52
CA PRO A 417 -16.58 15.11 19.76
C PRO A 417 -15.82 16.44 19.76
N ALA A 418 -15.82 17.09 20.92
CA ALA A 418 -15.27 18.41 21.16
C ALA A 418 -13.73 18.39 21.22
N SER A 419 -13.07 18.75 20.12
CA SER A 419 -11.68 19.24 20.15
C SER A 419 -11.29 20.18 19.01
N TRP A 420 -12.26 20.75 18.29
CA TRP A 420 -12.02 21.70 17.19
C TRP A 420 -12.84 22.97 17.38
N CYS A 421 -12.48 23.80 18.35
CA CYS A 421 -12.97 25.17 18.49
C CYS A 421 -11.89 26.06 19.12
N HIS A 422 -10.85 26.38 18.34
CA HIS A 422 -10.06 27.59 18.57
C HIS A 422 -9.36 28.00 17.27
N LEU A 423 -10.05 28.79 16.44
CA LEU A 423 -9.44 29.85 15.64
C LEU A 423 -10.56 30.69 14.97
N GLN A 424 -11.08 31.68 15.68
CA GLN A 424 -11.62 32.92 15.08
C GLN A 424 -12.01 33.89 16.19
N ARG A 425 -11.10 34.83 16.49
CA ARG A 425 -11.33 36.21 16.93
C ARG A 425 -10.00 36.80 17.41
N HIS A 426 -9.20 37.30 16.46
CA HIS A 426 -8.73 38.68 16.39
C HIS A 426 -8.03 38.91 15.05
#